data_AF-A0A0V8DLA3-F1
#
_entry.id   AF-A0A0V8DLA3-F1
#
_cell.length_a   1.000
_cell.length_b   1.000
_cell.length_c   1.000
_cell.angle_alpha   90.00
_cell.angle_beta   90.00
_cell.angle_gamma   90.00
#
_symmetry.space_group_name_H-M   'P 1'
#
loop_
_entity.id
_entity.type
_entity.pdbx_description
1 polymer ?
#
loop_
_entity_poly.entity_id
_entity_poly.type
_entity_poly.pdbx_seq_one_letter_code
_entity_poly.pdbx_strand_id
1 'polypeptide(L)'
;MNKTKKAQVTSANITKGGVGKTTIIYNGAYFLTMLKLKKVLIADFDFQMNLTNRFIPVNQRKDLIKPENDVLNFFKNDTIPEPIQVDDNLWLIPGNPKLEELLDDVKNGKQRNYLLQWYYSNMEKLSEQYDYILFDTHNDHNMITDNILAVSDKVIAIADVDGDSMSMLADEVNHINKLKKLIVNPITGESFVNTKVVKIGNKIIADAAKNPDTSTANVDHRNFVKAFNQMMEVDDSFLGYFWERGPLAKAKTENKSMFHLKNDARYNKKNNIEFYQKSEELFEKIFSS
;
A
#
# COMPACT_ATOMS: atom_id res chain seq x y z
N MET A 1 -32.18 -3.09 -6.42
CA MET A 1 -31.03 -2.17 -6.65
C MET A 1 -29.82 -3.05 -6.94
N ASN A 2 -29.31 -3.02 -8.17
CA ASN A 2 -28.00 -3.62 -8.46
C ASN A 2 -26.97 -2.89 -7.60
N LYS A 3 -26.25 -3.60 -6.73
CA LYS A 3 -25.12 -3.01 -6.01
C LYS A 3 -24.13 -2.54 -7.08
N THR A 4 -24.04 -1.23 -7.26
CA THR A 4 -23.00 -0.62 -8.10
C THR A 4 -21.67 -1.16 -7.61
N LYS A 5 -20.90 -1.77 -8.52
CA LYS A 5 -19.58 -2.29 -8.20
C LYS A 5 -18.75 -1.12 -7.69
N LYS A 6 -18.29 -1.18 -6.44
CA LYS A 6 -17.42 -0.17 -5.82
C LYS A 6 -15.96 -0.59 -6.02
N ALA A 7 -15.09 0.32 -6.47
CA ALA A 7 -13.66 0.09 -6.48
C ALA A 7 -13.16 -0.21 -5.06
N GLN A 8 -12.30 -1.21 -4.90
CA GLN A 8 -11.70 -1.52 -3.61
C GLN A 8 -10.52 -0.57 -3.36
N VAL A 9 -10.59 0.19 -2.27
CA VAL A 9 -9.54 1.14 -1.88
C VAL A 9 -8.64 0.49 -0.84
N THR A 10 -7.35 0.37 -1.16
CA THR A 10 -6.35 -0.20 -0.26
C THR A 10 -5.18 0.77 -0.10
N SER A 11 -4.70 0.96 1.12
CA SER A 11 -3.48 1.71 1.39
C SER A 11 -2.49 0.86 2.17
N ALA A 12 -1.21 1.23 2.17
CA ALA A 12 -0.21 0.63 3.07
C ALA A 12 0.32 1.72 3.99
N ASN A 13 0.24 1.53 5.31
CA ASN A 13 0.70 2.52 6.28
C ASN A 13 1.32 1.86 7.52
N ILE A 14 2.38 2.49 8.02
CA ILE A 14 3.00 2.24 9.33
C ILE A 14 3.96 3.40 9.62
N THR A 15 4.08 3.80 10.88
CA THR A 15 4.97 4.88 11.38
C THR A 15 6.45 4.47 11.45
N LYS A 16 6.87 3.57 10.56
CA LYS A 16 8.27 3.14 10.38
C LYS A 16 8.69 3.28 8.92
N GLY A 17 9.85 3.92 8.73
CA GLY A 17 10.50 4.01 7.43
C GLY A 17 11.10 2.65 7.00
N GLY A 18 11.20 2.41 5.70
CA GLY A 18 11.99 1.29 5.18
C GLY A 18 11.39 -0.12 5.34
N VAL A 19 10.21 -0.29 5.93
CA VAL A 19 9.56 -1.62 6.10
C VAL A 19 9.09 -2.26 4.79
N GLY A 20 9.00 -1.49 3.70
CA GLY A 20 8.64 -1.99 2.37
C GLY A 20 7.26 -1.59 1.84
N LYS A 21 6.56 -0.59 2.41
CA LYS A 21 5.23 -0.10 1.96
C LYS A 21 5.12 0.08 0.44
N THR A 22 5.93 0.96 -0.14
CA THR A 22 6.02 1.18 -1.58
C THR A 22 6.28 -0.11 -2.37
N THR A 23 7.07 -1.04 -1.83
CA THR A 23 7.37 -2.30 -2.53
C THR A 23 6.15 -3.22 -2.55
N ILE A 24 5.36 -3.26 -1.46
CA ILE A 24 4.12 -4.03 -1.39
C ILE A 24 3.05 -3.42 -2.28
N ILE A 25 2.87 -2.08 -2.27
CA ILE A 25 1.93 -1.40 -3.16
C ILE A 25 2.30 -1.62 -4.63
N TYR A 26 3.57 -1.41 -4.99
CA TYR A 26 4.07 -1.61 -6.34
C TYR A 26 3.84 -3.03 -6.84
N ASN A 27 4.25 -4.05 -6.08
CA ASN A 27 4.05 -5.43 -6.50
C ASN A 27 2.59 -5.86 -6.42
N GLY A 28 1.82 -5.37 -5.45
CA GLY A 28 0.38 -5.62 -5.35
C GLY A 28 -0.39 -5.10 -6.56
N ALA A 29 -0.03 -3.93 -7.07
CA ALA A 29 -0.56 -3.40 -8.33
C ALA A 29 -0.33 -4.37 -9.49
N TYR A 30 0.90 -4.86 -9.65
CA TYR A 30 1.23 -5.83 -10.70
C TYR A 30 0.61 -7.21 -10.50
N PHE A 31 0.41 -7.66 -9.26
CA PHE A 31 -0.37 -8.86 -8.98
C PHE A 31 -1.80 -8.70 -9.52
N LEU A 32 -2.45 -7.57 -9.21
CA LEU A 32 -3.80 -7.28 -9.63
C LEU A 32 -3.93 -7.12 -11.16
N THR A 33 -2.99 -6.43 -11.80
CA THR A 33 -3.06 -6.21 -13.26
C THR A 33 -2.64 -7.47 -14.04
N MET A 34 -1.49 -8.06 -13.73
CA MET A 34 -0.93 -9.17 -14.53
C MET A 34 -1.58 -10.52 -14.24
N LEU A 35 -1.95 -10.81 -12.97
CA LEU A 35 -2.49 -12.12 -12.59
C LEU A 35 -4.00 -12.12 -12.40
N LYS A 36 -4.60 -10.96 -12.09
CA LYS A 36 -6.06 -10.83 -11.87
C LYS A 36 -6.78 -10.03 -12.96
N LEU A 37 -6.04 -9.48 -13.94
CA LEU A 37 -6.58 -8.72 -15.07
C LEU A 37 -7.50 -7.58 -14.62
N LYS A 38 -7.14 -6.91 -13.52
CA LYS A 38 -7.88 -5.80 -12.93
C LYS A 38 -7.36 -4.47 -13.43
N LYS A 39 -8.26 -3.48 -13.53
CA LYS A 39 -7.90 -2.07 -13.74
C LYS A 39 -7.52 -1.44 -12.41
N VAL A 40 -6.30 -0.93 -12.31
CA VAL A 40 -5.73 -0.43 -11.04
C VAL A 40 -5.29 1.01 -11.21
N LEU A 41 -5.76 1.87 -10.31
CA LEU A 41 -5.22 3.20 -10.09
C LEU A 41 -4.29 3.17 -8.88
N ILE A 42 -3.09 3.72 -9.00
CA ILE A 42 -2.17 3.91 -7.88
C ILE A 42 -1.84 5.38 -7.70
N ALA A 43 -1.72 5.85 -6.46
CA ALA A 43 -1.36 7.24 -6.15
C ALA A 43 -0.28 7.29 -5.07
N ASP A 44 0.71 8.15 -5.27
CA ASP A 44 1.92 8.26 -4.43
C ASP A 44 1.83 9.50 -3.52
N PHE A 45 1.34 9.32 -2.30
CA PHE A 45 1.25 10.36 -1.28
C PHE A 45 2.47 10.42 -0.35
N ASP A 46 3.61 9.88 -0.80
CA ASP A 46 4.90 10.09 -0.15
C ASP A 46 5.68 11.17 -0.90
N PHE A 47 6.01 12.27 -0.22
CA PHE A 47 6.78 13.38 -0.82
C PHE A 47 8.18 12.94 -1.29
N GLN A 48 8.68 11.79 -0.82
CA GLN A 48 9.92 11.17 -1.33
C GLN A 48 9.77 10.58 -2.74
N MET A 49 8.52 10.39 -3.21
CA MET A 49 8.18 9.91 -4.56
C MET A 49 8.78 8.56 -4.93
N ASN A 50 8.95 7.68 -3.93
CA ASN A 50 9.58 6.38 -4.12
C ASN A 50 8.76 5.47 -5.05
N LEU A 51 7.42 5.55 -5.00
CA LEU A 51 6.56 4.79 -5.92
C LEU A 51 6.66 5.35 -7.34
N THR A 52 6.53 6.66 -7.48
CA THR A 52 6.60 7.36 -8.76
C THR A 52 7.89 7.04 -9.51
N ASN A 53 9.03 7.04 -8.80
CA ASN A 53 10.34 6.72 -9.36
C ASN A 53 10.46 5.31 -9.97
N ARG A 54 9.58 4.37 -9.58
CA ARG A 54 9.58 3.02 -10.13
C ARG A 54 8.91 2.94 -11.49
N PHE A 55 8.10 3.92 -11.85
CA PHE A 55 7.41 3.99 -13.14
C PHE A 55 7.99 5.07 -14.03
N ILE A 56 8.31 6.23 -13.45
CA ILE A 56 8.78 7.41 -14.17
C ILE A 56 10.20 7.73 -13.69
N PRO A 57 11.22 7.44 -14.51
CA PRO A 57 12.61 7.80 -14.21
C PRO A 57 12.75 9.30 -13.94
N VAL A 58 13.66 9.66 -13.02
CA VAL A 58 13.84 11.07 -12.58
C VAL A 58 14.07 12.03 -13.74
N ASN A 59 14.83 11.61 -14.76
CA ASN A 59 15.13 12.41 -15.94
C ASN A 59 13.94 12.64 -16.89
N GLN A 60 12.86 11.87 -16.77
CA GLN A 60 11.64 12.01 -17.60
C GLN A 60 10.52 12.77 -16.88
N ARG A 61 10.67 13.05 -15.58
CA ARG A 61 9.62 13.66 -14.76
C ARG A 61 9.10 14.99 -15.33
N LYS A 62 10.00 15.85 -15.85
CA LYS A 62 9.61 17.16 -16.40
C LYS A 62 8.67 17.04 -17.59
N ASP A 63 8.82 15.97 -18.37
CA ASP A 63 8.06 15.78 -19.60
C ASP A 63 6.72 15.08 -19.32
N LEU A 64 6.67 14.19 -18.33
CA LEU A 64 5.50 13.35 -18.05
C LEU A 64 4.63 13.83 -16.89
N ILE A 65 5.22 14.38 -15.83
CA ILE A 65 4.46 14.83 -14.65
C ILE A 65 4.06 16.29 -14.84
N LYS A 66 2.76 16.56 -14.80
CA LYS A 66 2.14 17.86 -15.03
C LYS A 66 1.19 18.21 -13.87
N PRO A 67 0.90 19.50 -13.62
CA PRO A 67 0.05 19.92 -12.51
C PRO A 67 -1.39 19.33 -12.49
N GLU A 68 -1.86 18.84 -13.63
CA GLU A 68 -3.14 18.17 -13.84
C GLU A 68 -3.14 16.68 -13.42
N ASN A 69 -1.97 16.05 -13.39
CA ASN A 69 -1.85 14.61 -13.18
C ASN A 69 -1.24 14.18 -11.85
N ASP A 70 -0.69 15.10 -11.04
CA ASP A 70 -0.03 14.76 -9.78
C ASP A 70 -0.94 14.83 -8.54
N VAL A 71 -0.43 14.35 -7.40
CA VAL A 71 -1.17 14.32 -6.12
C VAL A 71 -1.52 15.71 -5.56
N LEU A 72 -0.91 16.80 -6.02
CA LEU A 72 -1.33 18.14 -5.58
C LEU A 72 -2.71 18.50 -6.15
N ASN A 73 -3.14 17.83 -7.21
CA ASN A 73 -4.42 18.10 -7.83
C ASN A 73 -5.60 17.74 -6.93
N PHE A 74 -5.45 16.77 -6.01
CA PHE A 74 -6.48 16.47 -5.00
C PHE A 74 -6.83 17.67 -4.10
N PHE A 75 -5.92 18.62 -3.96
CA PHE A 75 -6.09 19.84 -3.15
C PHE A 75 -6.71 21.00 -3.96
N LYS A 76 -6.98 20.79 -5.25
CA LYS A 76 -7.69 21.75 -6.09
C LYS A 76 -9.16 21.33 -6.13
N ASN A 77 -10.06 22.26 -5.86
CA ASN A 77 -11.49 21.97 -5.93
C ASN A 77 -11.90 21.61 -7.37
N ASP A 78 -12.82 20.65 -7.51
CA ASP A 78 -13.55 20.29 -8.74
C ASP A 78 -12.80 19.54 -9.87
N THR A 79 -11.59 19.01 -9.61
CA THR A 79 -10.87 18.20 -10.62
C THR A 79 -10.54 16.79 -10.12
N ILE A 80 -10.76 15.79 -10.99
CA ILE A 80 -10.17 14.46 -10.82
C ILE A 80 -8.77 14.54 -11.44
N PRO A 81 -7.70 14.22 -10.69
CA PRO A 81 -6.36 14.15 -11.27
C PRO A 81 -6.37 13.26 -12.52
N GLU A 82 -5.76 13.70 -13.61
CA GLU A 82 -5.71 12.95 -14.87
C GLU A 82 -4.59 11.90 -14.80
N PRO A 83 -4.87 10.60 -14.57
CA PRO A 83 -3.81 9.64 -14.26
C PRO A 83 -2.97 9.31 -15.49
N ILE A 84 -1.67 9.10 -15.30
CA ILE A 84 -0.76 8.65 -16.35
C ILE A 84 -0.90 7.13 -16.50
N GLN A 85 -1.20 6.62 -17.68
CA GLN A 85 -1.13 5.19 -17.93
C GLN A 85 0.34 4.77 -17.99
N VAL A 86 0.76 3.89 -17.08
CA VAL A 86 2.17 3.46 -16.94
C VAL A 86 2.39 2.02 -17.38
N ASP A 87 1.31 1.22 -17.47
CA ASP A 87 1.32 -0.14 -18.00
C ASP A 87 -0.11 -0.56 -18.42
N ASP A 88 -0.26 -1.78 -18.93
CA ASP A 88 -1.55 -2.39 -19.23
C ASP A 88 -2.40 -2.51 -17.96
N ASN A 89 -3.59 -1.90 -18.01
CA ASN A 89 -4.53 -1.81 -16.88
C ASN A 89 -3.96 -1.12 -15.62
N LEU A 90 -2.88 -0.34 -15.74
CA LEU A 90 -2.24 0.34 -14.61
C LEU A 90 -2.08 1.85 -14.87
N TRP A 91 -2.65 2.64 -13.96
CA TRP A 91 -2.58 4.10 -14.00
C TRP A 91 -1.96 4.65 -12.73
N LEU A 92 -1.14 5.69 -12.86
CA LEU A 92 -0.41 6.36 -11.79
C LEU A 92 -0.83 7.82 -11.66
N ILE A 93 -1.17 8.23 -10.45
CA ILE A 93 -1.13 9.63 -10.02
C ILE A 93 0.21 9.86 -9.31
N PRO A 94 1.20 10.48 -9.99
CA PRO A 94 2.53 10.67 -9.43
C PRO A 94 2.51 11.56 -8.18
N GLY A 95 3.47 11.27 -7.29
CA GLY A 95 3.75 12.06 -6.11
C GLY A 95 4.37 13.40 -6.47
N ASN A 96 4.47 14.30 -5.49
CA ASN A 96 5.08 15.60 -5.68
C ASN A 96 5.82 16.00 -4.39
N PRO A 97 7.07 16.49 -4.45
CA PRO A 97 7.81 16.86 -3.24
C PRO A 97 7.15 18.02 -2.48
N LYS A 98 6.39 18.87 -3.17
CA LYS A 98 5.64 19.98 -2.55
C LYS A 98 4.47 19.52 -1.66
N LEU A 99 4.19 18.23 -1.61
CA LEU A 99 3.23 17.67 -0.65
C LEU A 99 3.66 17.97 0.79
N GLU A 100 4.97 18.04 1.05
CA GLU A 100 5.53 18.45 2.35
C GLU A 100 5.13 19.89 2.73
N GLU A 101 5.16 20.82 1.76
CA GLU A 101 4.77 22.21 1.97
C GLU A 101 3.28 22.35 2.31
N LEU A 102 2.43 21.52 1.69
CA LEU A 102 0.97 21.52 1.94
C LEU A 102 0.61 21.04 3.34
N LEU A 103 1.47 20.26 4.01
CA LEU A 103 1.18 19.76 5.36
C LEU A 103 0.95 20.90 6.34
N ASP A 104 1.66 22.01 6.22
CA ASP A 104 1.53 23.15 7.12
C ASP A 104 0.25 23.95 6.85
N ASP A 105 -0.13 24.14 5.59
CA ASP A 105 -1.41 24.74 5.22
C ASP A 105 -2.60 23.91 5.73
N VAL A 106 -2.48 22.58 5.60
CA VAL A 106 -3.47 21.60 6.05
C VAL A 106 -3.60 21.66 7.58
N LYS A 107 -2.49 21.62 8.32
CA LYS A 107 -2.47 21.81 9.80
C LYS A 107 -3.17 23.10 10.22
N ASN A 108 -2.95 24.20 9.50
CA ASN A 108 -3.53 25.52 9.76
C ASN A 108 -5.04 25.63 9.44
N GLY A 109 -5.72 24.52 9.11
CA GLY A 109 -7.17 24.50 8.98
C GLY A 109 -7.71 24.58 7.56
N LYS A 110 -6.84 24.80 6.57
CA LYS A 110 -7.26 24.80 5.16
C LYS A 110 -7.40 23.37 4.67
N GLN A 111 -8.48 23.10 3.93
CA GLN A 111 -8.63 21.85 3.17
C GLN A 111 -8.44 20.55 3.98
N ARG A 112 -8.79 20.53 5.28
CA ARG A 112 -8.53 19.38 6.17
C ARG A 112 -9.09 18.04 5.68
N ASN A 113 -10.19 18.07 4.95
CA ASN A 113 -10.91 16.88 4.48
C ASN A 113 -10.86 16.75 2.95
N TYR A 114 -9.88 17.36 2.28
CA TYR A 114 -9.82 17.46 0.81
C TYR A 114 -9.97 16.10 0.11
N LEU A 115 -9.19 15.10 0.51
CA LEU A 115 -9.20 13.79 -0.12
C LEU A 115 -10.46 12.99 0.23
N LEU A 116 -10.96 13.14 1.47
CA LEU A 116 -12.24 12.54 1.88
C LEU A 116 -13.39 13.08 1.03
N GLN A 117 -13.48 14.40 0.88
CA GLN A 117 -14.50 15.07 0.05
C GLN A 117 -14.34 14.68 -1.42
N TRP A 118 -13.12 14.78 -1.96
CA TRP A 118 -12.81 14.36 -3.33
C TRP A 118 -13.25 12.92 -3.59
N TYR A 119 -12.92 11.99 -2.68
CA TYR A 119 -13.23 10.58 -2.89
C TYR A 119 -14.74 10.35 -2.92
N TYR A 120 -15.48 10.85 -1.92
CA TYR A 120 -16.93 10.66 -1.87
C TYR A 120 -17.67 11.36 -3.02
N SER A 121 -17.16 12.48 -3.52
CA SER A 121 -17.71 13.16 -4.70
C SER A 121 -17.43 12.42 -6.02
N ASN A 122 -16.41 11.57 -6.07
CA ASN A 122 -15.95 10.93 -7.31
C ASN A 122 -16.04 9.39 -7.30
N MET A 123 -16.46 8.77 -6.20
CA MET A 123 -16.37 7.31 -6.01
C MET A 123 -17.12 6.49 -7.06
N GLU A 124 -18.26 6.98 -7.57
CA GLU A 124 -19.01 6.30 -8.63
C GLU A 124 -18.20 6.27 -9.95
N LYS A 125 -17.74 7.45 -10.41
CA LYS A 125 -16.92 7.59 -11.61
C LYS A 125 -15.57 6.87 -11.51
N LEU A 126 -14.98 6.81 -10.31
CA LEU A 126 -13.77 6.02 -10.05
C LEU A 126 -14.07 4.52 -10.18
N SER A 127 -15.21 4.06 -9.68
CA SER A 127 -15.61 2.64 -9.73
C SER A 127 -16.03 2.16 -11.11
N GLU A 128 -16.42 3.07 -12.00
CA GLU A 128 -16.63 2.78 -13.43
C GLU A 128 -15.30 2.51 -14.17
N GLN A 129 -14.21 3.14 -13.74
CA GLN A 129 -12.92 3.09 -14.42
C GLN A 129 -11.98 2.05 -13.83
N TYR A 130 -12.02 1.85 -12.51
CA TYR A 130 -11.04 1.05 -11.79
C TYR A 130 -11.71 0.00 -10.91
N ASP A 131 -11.09 -1.17 -10.84
CA ASP A 131 -11.44 -2.23 -9.89
C ASP A 131 -10.81 -1.97 -8.52
N TYR A 132 -9.58 -1.43 -8.51
CA TYR A 132 -8.79 -1.17 -7.32
C TYR A 132 -8.16 0.22 -7.37
N ILE A 133 -8.09 0.87 -6.21
CA ILE A 133 -7.34 2.10 -5.99
C ILE A 133 -6.34 1.82 -4.87
N LEU A 134 -5.05 1.99 -5.14
CA LEU A 134 -3.98 1.78 -4.17
C LEU A 134 -3.30 3.10 -3.80
N PHE A 135 -3.15 3.37 -2.51
CA PHE A 135 -2.42 4.54 -2.01
C PHE A 135 -1.12 4.11 -1.32
N ASP A 136 0.00 4.68 -1.76
CA ASP A 136 1.27 4.62 -1.02
C ASP A 136 1.39 5.86 -0.15
N THR A 137 1.60 5.67 1.16
CA THR A 137 1.63 6.77 2.14
C THR A 137 3.03 6.98 2.70
N HIS A 138 3.25 8.19 3.23
CA HIS A 138 4.41 8.46 4.06
C HIS A 138 4.37 7.67 5.40
N ASN A 139 5.50 7.56 6.11
CA ASN A 139 5.59 6.84 7.40
C ASN A 139 5.16 7.70 8.60
N ASP A 140 3.94 8.25 8.59
CA ASP A 140 3.42 9.09 9.67
C ASP A 140 1.91 8.90 9.91
N HIS A 141 1.36 9.70 10.83
CA HIS A 141 -0.07 9.87 11.07
C HIS A 141 -0.44 11.35 10.95
N ASN A 142 -0.04 11.96 9.84
CA ASN A 142 -0.42 13.34 9.52
C ASN A 142 -1.83 13.38 8.90
N MET A 143 -2.39 14.57 8.72
CA MET A 143 -3.75 14.73 8.18
C MET A 143 -3.93 14.25 6.74
N ILE A 144 -2.88 14.28 5.90
CA ILE A 144 -2.91 13.69 4.55
C ILE A 144 -3.08 12.17 4.67
N THR A 145 -2.23 11.54 5.47
CA THR A 145 -2.30 10.10 5.75
C THR A 145 -3.65 9.72 6.35
N ASP A 146 -4.15 10.46 7.34
CA ASP A 146 -5.45 10.20 7.97
C ASP A 146 -6.62 10.22 6.97
N ASN A 147 -6.62 11.14 6.01
CA ASN A 147 -7.64 11.15 4.96
C ASN A 147 -7.56 9.90 4.06
N ILE A 148 -6.35 9.45 3.71
CA ILE A 148 -6.14 8.23 2.92
C ILE A 148 -6.66 7.01 3.69
N LEU A 149 -6.30 6.92 4.97
CA LEU A 149 -6.76 5.84 5.85
C LEU A 149 -8.28 5.84 5.98
N ALA A 150 -8.90 7.03 6.07
CA ALA A 150 -10.34 7.20 6.19
C ALA A 150 -11.14 6.75 4.96
N VAL A 151 -10.60 6.94 3.75
CA VAL A 151 -11.26 6.50 2.49
C VAL A 151 -10.97 5.04 2.13
N SER A 152 -9.96 4.43 2.75
CA SER A 152 -9.54 3.05 2.46
C SER A 152 -10.53 2.02 2.99
N ASP A 153 -10.86 1.02 2.19
CA ASP A 153 -11.57 -0.17 2.69
C ASP A 153 -10.61 -1.05 3.51
N LYS A 154 -9.32 -1.10 3.13
CA LYS A 154 -8.26 -1.81 3.87
C LYS A 154 -6.97 -1.00 4.00
N VAL A 155 -6.30 -1.15 5.13
CA VAL A 155 -4.95 -0.66 5.38
C VAL A 155 -4.03 -1.84 5.63
N ILE A 156 -2.95 -1.94 4.86
CA ILE A 156 -1.90 -2.95 5.00
C ILE A 156 -0.86 -2.40 5.98
N ALA A 157 -0.89 -2.88 7.22
CA ALA A 157 0.12 -2.62 8.22
C ALA A 157 1.27 -3.64 8.09
N ILE A 158 2.50 -3.15 7.99
CA ILE A 158 3.68 -3.97 7.67
C ILE A 158 4.63 -4.00 8.85
N ALA A 159 4.95 -5.21 9.30
CA ALA A 159 5.97 -5.48 10.30
C ALA A 159 7.23 -6.06 9.65
N ASP A 160 8.39 -5.47 9.89
CA ASP A 160 9.68 -6.12 9.59
C ASP A 160 10.26 -6.81 10.82
N VAL A 161 11.38 -7.50 10.67
CA VAL A 161 12.01 -8.24 11.79
C VAL A 161 12.72 -7.26 12.71
N ASP A 162 11.97 -6.79 13.70
CA ASP A 162 12.40 -5.86 14.74
C ASP A 162 11.57 -6.11 16.01
N GLY A 163 12.15 -5.82 17.18
CA GLY A 163 11.53 -6.09 18.49
C GLY A 163 10.25 -5.30 18.72
N ASP A 164 10.15 -4.10 18.15
CA ASP A 164 8.99 -3.20 18.30
C ASP A 164 7.91 -3.43 17.23
N SER A 165 8.13 -4.30 16.24
CA SER A 165 7.21 -4.39 15.10
C SER A 165 5.78 -4.78 15.48
N MET A 166 5.60 -5.62 16.50
CA MET A 166 4.28 -6.06 16.95
C MET A 166 3.50 -4.95 17.67
N SER A 167 4.17 -4.11 18.46
CA SER A 167 3.52 -2.96 19.10
C SER A 167 3.11 -1.93 18.07
N MET A 168 3.93 -1.68 17.04
CA MET A 168 3.57 -0.77 15.94
C MET A 168 2.32 -1.22 15.17
N LEU A 169 2.13 -2.53 14.96
CA LEU A 169 0.90 -3.06 14.37
C LEU A 169 -0.33 -2.76 15.25
N ALA A 170 -0.18 -2.85 16.57
CA ALA A 170 -1.26 -2.50 17.51
C ALA A 170 -1.54 -0.99 17.51
N ASP A 171 -0.50 -0.16 17.42
CA ASP A 171 -0.65 1.29 17.33
C ASP A 171 -1.39 1.72 16.06
N GLU A 172 -1.12 1.09 14.92
CA GLU A 172 -1.86 1.35 13.68
C GLU A 172 -3.36 1.00 13.82
N VAL A 173 -3.68 -0.12 14.47
CA VAL A 173 -5.07 -0.49 14.78
C VAL A 173 -5.74 0.54 15.69
N ASN A 174 -5.03 0.99 16.73
CA ASN A 174 -5.53 2.01 17.64
C ASN A 174 -5.77 3.35 16.93
N HIS A 175 -4.88 3.72 16.01
CA HIS A 175 -5.02 4.92 15.20
C HIS A 175 -6.25 4.88 14.29
N ILE A 176 -6.47 3.78 13.56
CA ILE A 176 -7.70 3.61 12.76
C ILE A 176 -8.96 3.66 13.64
N ASN A 177 -8.94 3.04 14.83
CA ASN A 177 -10.05 3.10 15.77
C ASN A 177 -10.31 4.53 16.30
N LYS A 178 -9.26 5.35 16.42
CA LYS A 178 -9.39 6.77 16.74
C LYS A 178 -10.03 7.54 15.58
N LEU A 179 -9.58 7.32 14.34
CA LEU A 179 -10.18 7.95 13.16
C LEU A 179 -11.67 7.60 13.02
N LYS A 180 -12.06 6.35 13.30
CA LYS A 180 -13.47 5.92 13.32
C LYS A 180 -14.35 6.74 14.24
N LYS A 181 -13.82 7.17 15.39
CA LYS A 181 -14.54 7.98 16.38
C LYS A 181 -14.56 9.48 16.02
N LEU A 182 -13.55 9.95 15.29
CA LEU A 182 -13.39 11.37 14.97
C LEU A 182 -14.10 11.77 13.67
N ILE A 183 -14.10 10.91 12.67
CA ILE A 183 -14.64 11.19 11.34
C ILE A 183 -16.02 10.53 11.24
N VAL A 184 -17.02 11.23 11.78
CA VAL A 184 -18.40 10.77 11.85
C VAL A 184 -19.35 11.71 11.11
N ASN A 185 -20.49 11.17 10.68
CA ASN A 185 -21.61 11.95 10.20
C ASN A 185 -22.16 12.79 11.37
N PRO A 186 -22.22 14.13 11.26
CA PRO A 186 -22.65 14.99 12.37
C PRO A 186 -24.14 14.83 12.72
N ILE A 187 -24.95 14.22 11.84
CA ILE A 187 -26.38 13.98 12.06
C ILE A 187 -26.60 12.59 12.66
N THR A 188 -26.05 11.54 12.05
CA THR A 188 -26.30 10.15 12.48
C THR A 188 -25.33 9.65 13.55
N GLY A 189 -24.18 10.29 13.70
CA GLY A 189 -23.08 9.82 14.54
C GLY A 189 -22.33 8.61 13.96
N GLU A 190 -22.74 8.10 12.80
CA GLU A 190 -22.11 6.95 12.15
C GLU A 190 -20.74 7.33 11.57
N SER A 191 -19.77 6.42 11.67
CA SER A 191 -18.44 6.65 11.14
C SER A 191 -18.43 6.65 9.61
N PHE A 192 -17.71 7.60 9.01
CA PHE A 192 -17.36 7.52 7.59
C PHE A 192 -16.20 6.54 7.33
N VAL A 193 -15.53 6.06 8.37
CA VAL A 193 -14.33 5.22 8.29
C VAL A 193 -14.73 3.76 8.48
N ASN A 194 -14.76 3.00 7.39
CA ASN A 194 -15.06 1.56 7.40
C ASN A 194 -13.80 0.68 7.29
N THR A 195 -12.63 1.30 7.44
CA THR A 195 -11.32 0.71 7.22
C THR A 195 -11.06 -0.52 8.09
N LYS A 196 -10.60 -1.60 7.46
CA LYS A 196 -10.04 -2.78 8.13
C LYS A 196 -8.52 -2.75 8.07
N VAL A 197 -7.85 -3.07 9.17
CA VAL A 197 -6.39 -3.24 9.17
C VAL A 197 -6.08 -4.69 8.88
N VAL A 198 -5.26 -4.96 7.88
CA VAL A 198 -4.63 -6.26 7.64
C VAL A 198 -3.15 -6.15 7.93
N LYS A 199 -2.57 -7.20 8.52
CA LYS A 199 -1.22 -7.21 9.06
C LYS A 199 -0.39 -8.22 8.30
N ILE A 200 0.77 -7.80 7.83
CA ILE A 200 1.72 -8.65 7.12
C ILE A 200 3.11 -8.49 7.70
N GLY A 201 3.88 -9.58 7.71
CA GLY A 201 5.32 -9.52 7.94
C GLY A 201 6.07 -9.29 6.63
N ASN A 202 7.28 -8.73 6.71
CA ASN A 202 8.13 -8.54 5.55
C ASN A 202 9.60 -8.76 5.88
N LYS A 203 10.40 -8.98 4.83
CA LYS A 203 11.85 -9.22 4.88
C LYS A 203 12.22 -10.46 5.72
N ILE A 204 11.40 -11.51 5.68
CA ILE A 204 11.71 -12.72 6.44
C ILE A 204 12.71 -13.56 5.67
N ILE A 205 13.87 -13.88 6.25
CA ILE A 205 14.79 -14.81 5.59
C ILE A 205 14.14 -16.18 5.43
N ALA A 206 14.32 -16.79 4.26
CA ALA A 206 13.63 -18.02 3.92
C ALA A 206 13.97 -19.20 4.85
N ASP A 207 15.17 -19.24 5.43
CA ASP A 207 15.55 -20.30 6.36
C ASP A 207 14.71 -20.24 7.65
N ALA A 208 14.56 -19.04 8.24
CA ALA A 208 13.72 -18.84 9.43
C ALA A 208 12.23 -19.06 9.13
N ALA A 209 11.75 -18.66 7.95
CA ALA A 209 10.37 -18.89 7.52
C ALA A 209 10.03 -20.39 7.41
N LYS A 210 10.99 -21.21 6.95
CA LYS A 210 10.79 -22.65 6.76
C LYS A 210 11.03 -23.46 8.02
N ASN A 211 12.03 -23.06 8.80
CA ASN A 211 12.57 -23.85 9.91
C ASN A 211 12.65 -23.02 11.20
N PRO A 212 11.53 -22.42 11.68
CA PRO A 212 11.57 -21.49 12.82
C PRO A 212 12.06 -22.13 14.13
N ASP A 213 11.97 -23.45 14.27
CA ASP A 213 12.41 -24.17 15.47
C ASP A 213 13.88 -24.60 15.45
N THR A 214 14.54 -24.53 14.30
CA THR A 214 15.95 -24.91 14.17
C THR A 214 16.86 -23.81 14.70
N SER A 215 18.01 -24.17 15.28
CA SER A 215 19.01 -23.20 15.76
C SER A 215 19.89 -22.60 14.67
N THR A 216 19.74 -23.05 13.41
CA THR A 216 20.61 -22.66 12.29
C THR A 216 20.25 -21.31 11.70
N ALA A 217 18.98 -20.90 11.77
CA ALA A 217 18.53 -19.60 11.27
C ALA A 217 18.72 -18.48 12.30
N ASN A 218 18.85 -17.24 11.81
CA ASN A 218 18.98 -16.04 12.66
C ASN A 218 17.85 -15.97 13.70
N VAL A 219 18.23 -15.77 14.97
CA VAL A 219 17.32 -15.83 16.12
C VAL A 219 16.19 -14.81 16.07
N ASP A 220 16.44 -13.60 15.57
CA ASP A 220 15.45 -12.53 15.52
C ASP A 220 14.35 -12.87 14.51
N HIS A 221 14.75 -13.37 13.33
CA HIS A 221 13.78 -13.82 12.32
C HIS A 221 12.95 -15.01 12.82
N ARG A 222 13.56 -15.95 13.55
CA ARG A 222 12.83 -17.10 14.13
C ARG A 222 11.82 -16.64 15.17
N ASN A 223 12.24 -15.77 16.08
CA ASN A 223 11.38 -15.22 17.12
C ASN A 223 10.21 -14.44 16.51
N PHE A 224 10.48 -13.62 15.49
CA PHE A 224 9.46 -12.92 14.73
C PHE A 224 8.47 -13.90 14.10
N VAL A 225 8.96 -14.92 13.36
CA VAL A 225 8.09 -15.90 12.69
C VAL A 225 7.23 -16.65 13.69
N LYS A 226 7.78 -17.06 14.85
CA LYS A 226 7.02 -17.73 15.91
C LYS A 226 5.92 -16.83 16.47
N ALA A 227 6.25 -15.59 16.82
CA ALA A 227 5.28 -14.63 17.34
C ALA A 227 4.19 -14.32 16.30
N PHE A 228 4.58 -14.10 15.04
CA PHE A 228 3.64 -13.80 13.96
C PHE A 228 2.73 -14.99 13.65
N ASN A 229 3.25 -16.22 13.65
CA ASN A 229 2.46 -17.44 13.47
C ASN A 229 1.44 -17.62 14.61
N GLN A 230 1.83 -17.41 15.87
CA GLN A 230 0.90 -17.44 17.00
C GLN A 230 -0.23 -16.42 16.84
N MET A 231 0.08 -15.22 16.33
CA MET A 231 -0.93 -14.20 16.08
C MET A 231 -1.87 -14.59 14.94
N MET A 232 -1.38 -15.25 13.88
CA MET A 232 -2.23 -15.79 12.80
C MET A 232 -3.22 -16.86 13.27
N GLU A 233 -2.96 -17.53 14.39
CA GLU A 233 -3.89 -18.54 14.95
C GLU A 233 -5.08 -17.90 15.70
N VAL A 234 -4.95 -16.63 16.12
CA VAL A 234 -5.94 -15.96 16.99
C VAL A 234 -6.53 -14.68 16.40
N ASP A 235 -5.90 -14.09 15.39
CA ASP A 235 -6.34 -12.87 14.72
C ASP A 235 -6.22 -13.03 13.19
N ASP A 236 -7.35 -13.29 12.54
CA ASP A 236 -7.47 -13.48 11.08
C ASP A 236 -6.99 -12.28 10.24
N SER A 237 -6.77 -11.12 10.87
CA SER A 237 -6.18 -9.98 10.16
C SER A 237 -4.67 -10.13 9.94
N PHE A 238 -3.99 -11.07 10.61
CA PHE A 238 -2.62 -11.46 10.28
C PHE A 238 -2.64 -12.43 9.10
N LEU A 239 -2.13 -12.01 7.93
CA LEU A 239 -2.33 -12.75 6.68
C LEU A 239 -1.15 -13.67 6.30
N GLY A 240 0.04 -13.35 6.80
CA GLY A 240 1.30 -14.02 6.47
C GLY A 240 2.44 -13.02 6.30
N TYR A 241 3.53 -13.46 5.68
CA TYR A 241 4.71 -12.63 5.50
C TYR A 241 5.46 -12.87 4.19
N PHE A 242 6.06 -11.81 3.67
CA PHE A 242 6.93 -11.86 2.49
C PHE A 242 8.37 -12.22 2.87
N TRP A 243 8.99 -13.08 2.06
CA TRP A 243 10.37 -13.45 2.28
C TRP A 243 11.33 -12.42 1.68
N GLU A 244 12.47 -12.22 2.34
CA GLU A 244 13.57 -11.47 1.77
C GLU A 244 14.30 -12.33 0.73
N ARG A 245 14.39 -11.84 -0.52
CA ARG A 245 15.08 -12.53 -1.61
C ARG A 245 15.84 -11.56 -2.51
N GLY A 246 17.05 -11.94 -2.90
CA GLY A 246 17.93 -11.16 -3.78
C GLY A 246 17.31 -10.66 -5.10
N PRO A 247 16.42 -11.42 -5.78
CA PRO A 247 15.66 -10.94 -6.93
C PRO A 247 14.86 -9.65 -6.65
N LEU A 248 14.31 -9.43 -5.45
CA LEU A 248 13.60 -8.17 -5.12
C LEU A 248 14.54 -6.97 -5.08
N ALA A 249 15.80 -7.15 -4.65
CA ALA A 249 16.80 -6.09 -4.69
C ALA A 249 17.14 -5.70 -6.13
N LYS A 250 17.23 -6.69 -7.05
CA LYS A 250 17.46 -6.46 -8.48
C LYS A 250 16.23 -5.90 -9.21
N ALA A 251 15.03 -6.28 -8.77
CA ALA A 251 13.76 -5.73 -9.26
C ALA A 251 13.72 -4.21 -9.08
N LYS A 252 14.16 -3.74 -7.91
CA LYS A 252 14.28 -2.30 -7.61
C LYS A 252 15.27 -1.59 -8.53
N THR A 253 16.42 -2.21 -8.85
CA THR A 253 17.41 -1.58 -9.74
C THR A 253 16.98 -1.59 -11.21
N GLU A 254 16.17 -2.57 -11.64
CA GLU A 254 15.67 -2.67 -13.01
C GLU A 254 14.30 -1.99 -13.22
N ASN A 255 13.71 -1.36 -12.18
CA ASN A 255 12.33 -0.83 -12.21
C ASN A 255 11.30 -1.84 -12.72
N LYS A 256 11.47 -3.10 -12.33
CA LYS A 256 10.56 -4.21 -12.67
C LYS A 256 9.89 -4.74 -11.42
N SER A 257 8.66 -5.20 -11.58
CA SER A 257 7.96 -5.96 -10.54
C SER A 257 8.51 -7.37 -10.40
N MET A 258 8.25 -8.01 -9.26
CA MET A 258 8.62 -9.41 -9.06
C MET A 258 7.95 -10.35 -10.06
N PHE A 259 6.77 -9.98 -10.57
CA PHE A 259 6.03 -10.75 -11.57
C PHE A 259 6.67 -10.66 -12.96
N HIS A 260 7.20 -9.49 -13.33
CA HIS A 260 8.06 -9.37 -14.50
C HIS A 260 9.31 -10.25 -14.38
N LEU A 261 9.95 -10.27 -13.21
CA LEU A 261 11.11 -11.13 -12.98
C LEU A 261 10.76 -12.62 -13.00
N LYS A 262 9.58 -13.02 -12.52
CA LYS A 262 9.10 -14.42 -12.59
C LYS A 262 9.02 -14.92 -14.03
N ASN A 263 8.70 -14.05 -14.98
CA ASN A 263 8.62 -14.37 -16.41
C ASN A 263 9.99 -14.30 -17.13
N ASP A 264 11.03 -13.82 -16.46
CA ASP A 264 12.39 -13.73 -17.00
C ASP A 264 13.21 -14.97 -16.61
N ALA A 265 13.68 -15.72 -17.61
CA ALA A 265 14.45 -16.96 -17.42
C ALA A 265 15.72 -16.77 -16.55
N ARG A 266 16.29 -15.55 -16.49
CA ARG A 266 17.46 -15.24 -15.65
C ARG A 266 17.13 -15.31 -14.15
N TYR A 267 15.87 -15.06 -13.80
CA TYR A 267 15.40 -14.90 -12.42
C TYR A 267 14.45 -16.02 -11.98
N ASN A 268 13.80 -16.70 -12.93
CA ASN A 268 12.97 -17.90 -12.70
C ASN A 268 13.82 -19.17 -12.46
N LYS A 269 14.63 -19.15 -11.40
CA LYS A 269 15.43 -20.30 -10.96
C LYS A 269 14.64 -21.12 -9.94
N LYS A 270 14.92 -22.44 -9.87
CA LYS A 270 14.28 -23.38 -8.92
C LYS A 270 14.21 -22.86 -7.48
N ASN A 271 15.25 -22.16 -7.02
CA ASN A 271 15.33 -21.63 -5.66
C ASN A 271 14.41 -20.41 -5.38
N ASN A 272 13.83 -19.81 -6.41
CA ASN A 272 12.93 -18.66 -6.32
C ASN A 272 11.45 -19.01 -6.53
N ILE A 273 11.15 -20.21 -7.05
CA ILE A 273 9.77 -20.62 -7.39
C ILE A 273 8.86 -20.52 -6.16
N GLU A 274 9.28 -21.11 -5.05
CA GLU A 274 8.52 -21.11 -3.80
C GLU A 274 8.30 -19.70 -3.25
N PHE A 275 9.30 -18.81 -3.41
CA PHE A 275 9.14 -17.40 -3.04
C PHE A 275 8.03 -16.71 -3.84
N TYR A 276 8.00 -16.93 -5.17
CA TYR A 276 6.95 -16.37 -6.02
C TYR A 276 5.58 -16.93 -5.63
N GLN A 277 5.47 -18.25 -5.42
CA GLN A 277 4.22 -18.91 -5.00
C GLN A 277 3.71 -18.36 -3.67
N LYS A 278 4.56 -18.29 -2.65
CA LYS A 278 4.19 -17.75 -1.32
C LYS A 278 3.78 -16.28 -1.37
N SER A 279 4.44 -15.50 -2.23
CA SER A 279 4.09 -14.09 -2.42
C SER A 279 2.75 -13.92 -3.13
N GLU A 280 2.45 -14.76 -4.13
CA GLU A 280 1.15 -14.80 -4.81
C GLU A 280 0.03 -15.20 -3.85
N GLU A 281 0.23 -16.25 -3.04
CA GLU A 281 -0.71 -16.66 -2.00
C GLU A 281 -1.01 -15.53 -1.01
N LEU A 282 0.01 -14.78 -0.59
CA LEU A 282 -0.17 -13.67 0.33
C LEU A 282 -0.88 -12.48 -0.31
N PHE A 283 -0.55 -12.13 -1.56
CA PHE A 283 -1.29 -11.09 -2.28
C PHE A 283 -2.75 -11.48 -2.52
N GLU A 284 -3.05 -12.77 -2.76
CA GLU A 284 -4.42 -13.26 -2.81
C GLU A 284 -5.17 -12.94 -1.53
N LYS A 285 -4.58 -13.23 -0.36
CA LYS A 285 -5.18 -12.94 0.94
C LYS A 285 -5.34 -11.44 1.20
N ILE A 286 -4.39 -10.61 0.76
CA ILE A 286 -4.45 -9.16 0.93
C ILE A 286 -5.64 -8.58 0.14
N PHE A 287 -5.81 -9.01 -1.11
CA PHE A 287 -6.80 -8.43 -2.04
C PHE A 287 -8.10 -9.24 -2.18
N SER A 288 -8.27 -10.34 -1.45
CA SER A 288 -9.53 -11.07 -1.37
C SER A 288 -10.65 -10.19 -0.81
N SER A 289 -11.89 -10.37 -1.29
CA SER A 289 -13.03 -9.52 -0.88
C SER A 289 -13.57 -9.87 0.51
#